data_AF-A0AAE4BYP0-F1
#
_entry.id   AF-A0AAE4BYP0-F1
#
_cell.length_a   1.000
_cell.length_b   1.000
_cell.length_c   1.000
_cell.angle_alpha   90.00
_cell.angle_beta   90.00
_cell.angle_gamma   90.00
#
_symmetry.space_group_name_H-M   'P 1'
#
loop_
_entity.id
_entity.type
_entity.pdbx_description
1 polymer ?
#
loop_
_entity_poly.entity_id
_entity_poly.type
_entity_poly.pdbx_seq_one_letter_code
_entity_poly.pdbx_strand_id
1 'polypeptide(L)'
;MKQQQRRYASGQEAMADHLHTFRRQFRLDPELDLGTVQLAVKAIYEAQAVGFEFLSQIEPPTPKDGFRIHAFLNLMSRIYEHAQAMLVALATGSPASCEALGRTVVEGAVNLMYLATVGDASTLVAFLDSWVQEHNKKLGEWNRRIQDSEHAESVGRMIAERKELVNGYVKYLSLVQTQCQIDEARGSYAWPSTLLKRFELLRRQTDYYESYHRLSGASHITGEDTLNFLMALSVDDERGQRLGAEAWAYSTMMSRLVCMFFVEAIAACVIAYGRSDNEDLQTLRRRLVSGVRELAEAAGVPQI
;
A
#
# COMPACT_ATOMS: atom_id res chain seq x y z
N MET A 1 6.27 -13.19 36.01
CA MET A 1 5.35 -12.04 36.19
C MET A 1 6.01 -10.66 36.03
N LYS A 2 7.06 -10.29 36.80
CA LYS A 2 7.66 -8.93 36.74
C LYS A 2 8.24 -8.51 35.36
N GLN A 3 8.75 -9.46 34.57
CA GLN A 3 9.32 -9.20 33.24
C GLN A 3 8.24 -9.00 32.15
N GLN A 4 7.08 -9.64 32.34
CA GLN A 4 5.91 -9.51 31.45
C GLN A 4 5.18 -8.19 31.70
N GLN A 5 5.10 -7.74 32.96
CA GLN A 5 4.59 -6.41 33.33
C GLN A 5 5.48 -5.26 32.82
N ARG A 6 6.82 -5.42 32.82
CA ARG A 6 7.74 -4.43 32.25
C ARG A 6 7.62 -4.29 30.73
N ARG A 7 7.45 -5.40 30.00
CA ARG A 7 7.18 -5.38 28.55
C ARG A 7 5.79 -4.79 28.22
N TYR A 8 4.82 -4.97 29.11
CA TYR A 8 3.48 -4.39 28.96
C TYR A 8 3.51 -2.86 29.17
N ALA A 9 4.24 -2.38 30.18
CA ALA A 9 4.40 -0.95 30.45
C ALA A 9 5.21 -0.23 29.36
N SER A 10 6.33 -0.79 28.89
CA SER A 10 7.11 -0.21 27.78
C SER A 10 6.34 -0.20 26.46
N GLY A 11 5.46 -1.19 26.25
CA GLY A 11 4.56 -1.26 25.09
C GLY A 11 3.36 -0.32 25.16
N GLN A 12 3.01 0.22 26.33
CA GLN A 12 1.99 1.27 26.52
C GLN A 12 2.59 2.68 26.38
N GLU A 13 3.82 2.92 26.83
CA GLU A 13 4.52 4.20 26.63
C GLU A 13 4.86 4.46 25.16
N ALA A 14 5.38 3.46 24.42
CA ALA A 14 5.58 3.57 22.97
C ALA A 14 4.26 3.73 22.19
N MET A 15 3.14 3.25 22.75
CA MET A 15 1.82 3.35 22.13
C MET A 15 1.23 4.76 22.18
N ALA A 16 1.46 5.49 23.28
CA ALA A 16 1.06 6.89 23.40
C ALA A 16 1.87 7.79 22.45
N ASP A 17 3.13 7.42 22.18
CA ASP A 17 4.03 8.20 21.34
C ASP A 17 3.68 8.15 19.84
N HIS A 18 3.32 6.99 19.30
CA HIS A 18 2.95 6.88 17.87
C HIS A 18 1.64 7.60 17.53
N LEU A 19 0.61 7.48 18.39
CA LEU A 19 -0.64 8.22 18.20
C LEU A 19 -0.44 9.74 18.31
N HIS A 20 0.33 10.19 19.29
CA HIS A 20 0.66 11.60 19.45
C HIS A 20 1.44 12.13 18.24
N THR A 21 2.40 11.34 17.73
CA THR A 21 3.16 11.67 16.52
C THR A 21 2.25 11.77 15.30
N PHE A 22 1.35 10.80 15.10
CA PHE A 22 0.37 10.81 14.02
C PHE A 22 -0.52 12.06 14.07
N ARG A 23 -1.12 12.34 15.24
CA ARG A 23 -1.94 13.54 15.46
C ARG A 23 -1.18 14.82 15.15
N ARG A 24 0.06 14.95 15.66
CA ARG A 24 0.90 16.14 15.45
C ARG A 24 1.31 16.30 13.99
N GLN A 25 1.72 15.22 13.32
CA GLN A 25 2.18 15.24 11.93
C GLN A 25 1.08 15.75 11.00
N PHE A 26 -0.15 15.27 11.19
CA PHE A 26 -1.29 15.62 10.34
C PHE A 26 -2.14 16.78 10.88
N ARG A 27 -1.71 17.41 11.97
CA ARG A 27 -2.40 18.54 12.62
C ARG A 27 -3.87 18.23 12.89
N LEU A 28 -4.14 17.01 13.35
CA LEU A 28 -5.50 16.59 13.71
C LEU A 28 -5.93 17.29 14.99
N ASP A 29 -7.23 17.52 15.13
CA ASP A 29 -7.83 18.11 16.33
C ASP A 29 -7.38 17.33 17.59
N PRO A 30 -6.86 18.02 18.64
CA PRO A 30 -6.52 17.41 19.92
C PRO A 30 -7.66 16.60 20.57
N GLU A 31 -8.91 16.93 20.28
CA GLU A 31 -10.10 16.26 20.81
C GLU A 31 -10.63 15.14 19.89
N LEU A 32 -10.10 15.00 18.67
CA LEU A 32 -10.53 13.95 17.73
C LEU A 32 -10.27 12.56 18.31
N ASP A 33 -11.30 11.73 18.41
CA ASP A 33 -11.15 10.33 18.79
C ASP A 33 -10.42 9.54 17.69
N LEU A 34 -9.29 8.93 18.07
CA LEU A 34 -8.47 8.10 17.19
C LEU A 34 -8.65 6.60 17.44
N GLY A 35 -9.64 6.20 18.24
CA GLY A 35 -9.87 4.80 18.61
C GLY A 35 -10.04 3.87 17.41
N THR A 36 -10.69 4.34 16.34
CA THR A 36 -10.91 3.57 15.10
C THR A 36 -9.61 3.24 14.38
N VAL A 37 -8.63 4.15 14.39
CA VAL A 37 -7.36 4.03 13.65
C VAL A 37 -6.17 3.64 14.52
N GLN A 38 -6.29 3.70 15.85
CA GLN A 38 -5.19 3.51 16.79
C GLN A 38 -4.36 2.25 16.54
N LEU A 39 -5.03 1.11 16.36
CA LEU A 39 -4.36 -0.17 16.12
C LEU A 39 -3.55 -0.15 14.82
N ALA A 40 -4.14 0.41 13.76
CA ALA A 40 -3.53 0.48 12.44
C ALA A 40 -2.36 1.48 12.40
N VAL A 41 -2.51 2.66 13.01
CA VAL A 41 -1.44 3.67 13.14
C VAL A 41 -0.22 3.04 13.82
N LYS A 42 -0.42 2.38 14.96
CA LYS A 42 0.67 1.72 15.69
C LYS A 42 1.39 0.70 14.80
N ALA A 43 0.63 -0.17 14.13
CA ALA A 43 1.21 -1.23 13.32
C ALA A 43 2.05 -0.69 12.15
N ILE A 44 1.58 0.34 11.43
CA ILE A 44 2.36 0.87 10.30
C ILE A 44 3.58 1.66 10.77
N TYR A 45 3.50 2.37 11.90
CA TYR A 45 4.65 3.10 12.44
C TYR A 45 5.75 2.16 12.93
N GLU A 46 5.38 1.15 13.72
CA GLU A 46 6.34 0.14 14.21
C GLU A 46 6.94 -0.66 13.05
N ALA A 47 6.14 -1.09 12.08
CA ALA A 47 6.66 -1.81 10.92
C ALA A 47 7.60 -0.96 10.07
N GLN A 48 7.23 0.30 9.77
CA GLN A 48 8.10 1.21 9.02
C GLN A 48 9.43 1.42 9.75
N ALA A 49 9.41 1.64 11.07
CA ALA A 49 10.63 1.80 11.87
C ALA A 49 11.52 0.56 11.78
N VAL A 50 10.96 -0.63 12.01
CA VAL A 50 11.70 -1.91 11.94
C VAL A 50 12.34 -2.10 10.56
N GLY A 51 11.58 -1.91 9.49
CA GLY A 51 12.08 -2.10 8.13
C GLY A 51 13.20 -1.12 7.78
N PHE A 52 12.99 0.16 8.09
CA PHE A 52 13.93 1.23 7.74
C PHE A 52 15.22 1.12 8.56
N GLU A 53 15.11 0.88 9.88
CA GLU A 53 16.26 0.69 10.75
C GLU A 53 17.09 -0.51 10.30
N PHE A 54 16.46 -1.65 10.00
CA PHE A 54 17.17 -2.85 9.57
C PHE A 54 17.88 -2.63 8.22
N LEU A 55 17.14 -2.22 7.18
CA LEU A 55 17.70 -2.12 5.82
C LEU A 55 18.73 -1.00 5.66
N SER A 56 18.59 0.11 6.40
CA SER A 56 19.54 1.23 6.32
C SER A 56 20.91 0.93 6.94
N GLN A 57 20.99 -0.09 7.80
CA GLN A 57 22.24 -0.54 8.42
C GLN A 57 23.00 -1.57 7.58
N ILE A 58 22.39 -2.06 6.49
CA ILE A 58 23.02 -3.06 5.62
C ILE A 58 24.01 -2.37 4.70
N GLU A 59 25.28 -2.72 4.85
CA GLU A 59 26.28 -2.37 3.85
C GLU A 59 26.10 -3.29 2.62
N PRO A 60 25.75 -2.75 1.44
CA PRO A 60 25.44 -3.58 0.29
C PRO A 60 26.69 -4.31 -0.21
N PRO A 61 26.68 -5.65 -0.33
CA PRO A 61 27.85 -6.41 -0.80
C PRO A 61 28.22 -6.10 -2.26
N THR A 62 27.22 -5.71 -3.05
CA THR A 62 27.39 -5.36 -4.47
C THR A 62 26.55 -4.15 -4.87
N PRO A 63 26.89 -3.45 -5.97
CA PRO A 63 26.08 -2.33 -6.45
C PRO A 63 24.62 -2.69 -6.74
N LYS A 64 24.33 -3.90 -7.24
CA LYS A 64 22.95 -4.38 -7.46
C LYS A 64 22.18 -4.53 -6.15
N ASP A 65 22.84 -4.97 -5.07
CA ASP A 65 22.21 -5.07 -3.75
C ASP A 65 21.92 -3.68 -3.21
N GLY A 66 22.85 -2.73 -3.37
CA GLY A 66 22.65 -1.33 -3.03
C GLY A 66 21.46 -0.71 -3.76
N PHE A 67 21.38 -0.90 -5.08
CA PHE A 67 20.26 -0.45 -5.90
C PHE A 67 18.92 -0.98 -5.38
N ARG A 68 18.85 -2.28 -5.04
CA ARG A 68 17.63 -2.89 -4.52
C ARG A 68 17.26 -2.40 -3.11
N ILE A 69 18.22 -2.32 -2.19
CA ILE A 69 17.99 -1.83 -0.83
C ILE A 69 17.44 -0.41 -0.87
N HIS A 70 18.06 0.48 -1.64
CA HIS A 70 17.61 1.86 -1.78
C HIS A 70 16.22 1.97 -2.44
N ALA A 71 15.94 1.13 -3.45
CA ALA A 71 14.61 1.07 -4.04
C ALA A 71 13.56 0.60 -3.04
N PHE A 72 13.86 -0.40 -2.21
CA PHE A 72 12.95 -0.90 -1.19
C PHE A 72 12.68 0.15 -0.11
N LEU A 73 13.71 0.83 0.40
CA LEU A 73 13.56 1.93 1.36
C LEU A 73 12.63 3.03 0.82
N ASN A 74 12.78 3.40 -0.46
CA ASN A 74 11.90 4.36 -1.11
C ASN A 74 10.47 3.83 -1.24
N LEU A 75 10.28 2.61 -1.77
CA LEU A 75 8.96 2.01 -1.96
C LEU A 75 8.21 1.84 -0.62
N MET A 76 8.89 1.35 0.41
CA MET A 76 8.35 1.25 1.77
C MET A 76 7.85 2.60 2.26
N SER A 77 8.67 3.66 2.13
CA SER A 77 8.31 5.01 2.57
C SER A 77 7.10 5.57 1.81
N ARG A 78 7.01 5.32 0.50
CA ARG A 78 5.85 5.75 -0.31
C ARG A 78 4.57 5.00 0.07
N ILE A 79 4.67 3.69 0.33
CA ILE A 79 3.50 2.91 0.78
C ILE A 79 3.09 3.35 2.19
N TYR A 80 4.05 3.63 3.07
CA TYR A 80 3.81 4.16 4.40
C TYR A 80 3.08 5.51 4.35
N GLU A 81 3.50 6.45 3.50
CA GLU A 81 2.80 7.73 3.29
C GLU A 81 1.34 7.51 2.87
N HIS A 82 1.08 6.59 1.94
CA HIS A 82 -0.28 6.25 1.52
C HIS A 82 -1.09 5.60 2.66
N ALA A 83 -0.47 4.76 3.48
CA ALA A 83 -1.13 4.15 4.63
C ALA A 83 -1.46 5.19 5.71
N GLN A 84 -0.57 6.17 5.94
CA GLN A 84 -0.86 7.28 6.83
C GLN A 84 -2.04 8.12 6.31
N ALA A 85 -2.03 8.47 5.02
CA ALA A 85 -3.11 9.26 4.41
C ALA A 85 -4.46 8.51 4.46
N MET A 86 -4.46 7.20 4.23
CA MET A 86 -5.64 6.35 4.39
C MET A 86 -6.22 6.47 5.80
N LEU A 87 -5.37 6.36 6.83
CA LEU A 87 -5.80 6.44 8.22
C LEU A 87 -6.23 7.84 8.63
N VAL A 88 -5.65 8.90 8.04
CA VAL A 88 -6.14 10.27 8.22
C VAL A 88 -7.56 10.38 7.68
N ALA A 89 -7.80 9.92 6.45
CA ALA A 89 -9.13 9.96 5.84
C ALA A 89 -10.17 9.24 6.71
N LEU A 90 -9.83 8.06 7.25
CA LEU A 90 -10.73 7.33 8.15
C LEU A 90 -10.97 8.09 9.47
N ALA A 91 -9.91 8.61 10.09
CA ALA A 91 -10.02 9.35 11.35
C ALA A 91 -10.86 10.64 11.20
N THR A 92 -10.82 11.29 10.04
CA THR A 92 -11.49 12.58 9.80
C THR A 92 -12.85 12.46 9.12
N GLY A 93 -13.53 11.31 9.14
CA GLY A 93 -14.89 11.23 8.59
C GLY A 93 -15.01 10.78 7.14
N SER A 94 -13.95 10.32 6.48
CA SER A 94 -13.91 10.05 5.03
C SER A 94 -13.60 8.58 4.67
N PRO A 95 -14.51 7.64 5.00
CA PRO A 95 -14.32 6.20 4.78
C PRO A 95 -14.10 5.82 3.30
N ALA A 96 -14.84 6.41 2.37
CA ALA A 96 -14.66 6.14 0.94
C ALA A 96 -13.25 6.54 0.43
N SER A 97 -12.73 7.68 0.90
CA SER A 97 -11.36 8.10 0.58
C SER A 97 -10.32 7.19 1.23
N CYS A 98 -10.59 6.69 2.45
CA CYS A 98 -9.78 5.65 3.08
C CYS A 98 -9.72 4.39 2.20
N GLU A 99 -10.84 3.90 1.70
CA GLU A 99 -10.87 2.69 0.85
C GLU A 99 -10.10 2.87 -0.46
N ALA A 100 -10.28 4.02 -1.12
CA ALA A 100 -9.53 4.35 -2.34
C ALA A 100 -8.01 4.37 -2.11
N LEU A 101 -7.55 4.98 -1.00
CA LEU A 101 -6.13 4.98 -0.62
C LEU A 101 -5.67 3.60 -0.18
N GLY A 102 -6.53 2.83 0.48
CA GLY A 102 -6.23 1.48 0.94
C GLY A 102 -5.92 0.54 -0.21
N ARG A 103 -6.61 0.71 -1.35
CA ARG A 103 -6.27 0.02 -2.60
C ARG A 103 -4.81 0.31 -3.01
N THR A 104 -4.41 1.58 -3.05
CA THR A 104 -3.03 1.98 -3.41
C THR A 104 -1.99 1.34 -2.48
N VAL A 105 -2.30 1.26 -1.18
CA VAL A 105 -1.42 0.62 -0.19
C VAL A 105 -1.29 -0.88 -0.48
N VAL A 106 -2.38 -1.59 -0.76
CA VAL A 106 -2.34 -3.04 -1.09
C VAL A 106 -1.57 -3.29 -2.39
N GLU A 107 -1.81 -2.49 -3.44
CA GLU A 107 -1.07 -2.61 -4.70
C GLU A 107 0.44 -2.43 -4.49
N GLY A 108 0.83 -1.38 -3.76
CA GLY A 108 2.21 -1.10 -3.44
C GLY A 108 2.84 -2.19 -2.58
N ALA A 109 2.16 -2.64 -1.54
CA ALA A 109 2.62 -3.70 -0.64
C ALA A 109 2.81 -5.04 -1.39
N VAL A 110 1.90 -5.41 -2.28
CA VAL A 110 2.00 -6.64 -3.09
C VAL A 110 3.14 -6.55 -4.10
N ASN A 111 3.32 -5.40 -4.74
CA ASN A 111 4.46 -5.18 -5.64
C ASN A 111 5.78 -5.31 -4.86
N LEU A 112 5.88 -4.70 -3.68
CA LEU A 112 7.07 -4.75 -2.84
C LEU A 112 7.34 -6.18 -2.33
N MET A 113 6.31 -6.89 -1.85
CA MET A 113 6.42 -8.30 -1.47
C MET A 113 6.94 -9.14 -2.64
N TYR A 114 6.37 -9.00 -3.83
CA TYR A 114 6.81 -9.73 -5.02
C TYR A 114 8.28 -9.46 -5.33
N LEU A 115 8.70 -8.19 -5.33
CA LEU A 115 10.08 -7.79 -5.57
C LEU A 115 11.04 -8.32 -4.50
N ALA A 116 10.60 -8.46 -3.25
CA ALA A 116 11.42 -8.94 -2.15
C ALA A 116 11.50 -10.48 -2.08
N THR A 117 10.41 -11.20 -2.33
CA THR A 117 10.35 -12.65 -2.12
C THR A 117 10.62 -13.48 -3.38
N VAL A 118 10.20 -12.99 -4.55
CA VAL A 118 10.30 -13.73 -5.82
C VAL A 118 11.29 -13.05 -6.77
N GLY A 119 11.28 -11.72 -6.79
CA GLY A 119 12.06 -10.93 -7.73
C GLY A 119 13.54 -10.85 -7.40
N ASP A 120 14.30 -10.47 -8.42
CA ASP A 120 15.71 -10.10 -8.30
C ASP A 120 15.95 -8.62 -8.71
N ALA A 121 17.22 -8.24 -8.90
CA ALA A 121 17.58 -6.90 -9.39
C ALA A 121 17.03 -6.66 -10.80
N SER A 122 17.01 -7.70 -11.65
CA SER A 122 16.45 -7.65 -13.01
C SER A 122 14.94 -7.47 -12.97
N THR A 123 14.24 -8.12 -12.04
CA THR A 123 12.80 -7.90 -11.81
C THR A 123 12.51 -6.46 -11.39
N LEU A 124 13.34 -5.85 -10.53
CA LEU A 124 13.19 -4.46 -10.14
C LEU A 124 13.38 -3.50 -11.33
N VAL A 125 14.38 -3.76 -12.20
CA VAL A 125 14.53 -3.00 -13.44
C VAL A 125 13.30 -3.17 -14.33
N ALA A 126 12.79 -4.40 -14.49
CA ALA A 126 11.59 -4.66 -15.29
C ALA A 126 10.33 -3.98 -14.71
N PHE A 127 10.20 -3.88 -13.39
CA PHE A 127 9.15 -3.11 -12.74
C PHE A 127 9.21 -1.64 -13.13
N LEU A 128 10.38 -1.01 -13.06
CA LEU A 128 10.57 0.39 -13.42
C LEU A 128 10.39 0.62 -14.93
N ASP A 129 10.92 -0.26 -15.77
CA ASP A 129 10.75 -0.19 -17.22
C ASP A 129 9.28 -0.34 -17.62
N SER A 130 8.50 -1.19 -16.94
CA SER A 130 7.07 -1.34 -17.23
C SER A 130 6.29 -0.02 -17.13
N TRP A 131 6.67 0.86 -16.19
CA TRP A 131 6.10 2.20 -16.09
C TRP A 131 6.50 3.07 -17.28
N VAL A 132 7.77 3.04 -17.67
CA VAL A 132 8.30 3.79 -18.82
C VAL A 132 7.59 3.39 -20.11
N GLN A 133 7.42 2.08 -20.34
CA GLN A 133 6.76 1.54 -21.53
C GLN A 133 5.29 1.96 -21.60
N GLU A 134 4.53 1.81 -20.51
CA GLU A 134 3.13 2.22 -20.47
C GLU A 134 2.97 3.73 -20.64
N HIS A 135 3.85 4.54 -20.03
CA HIS A 135 3.80 5.99 -20.14
C HIS A 135 4.08 6.45 -21.59
N ASN A 136 5.09 5.87 -22.25
CA ASN A 136 5.39 6.15 -23.66
C ASN A 136 4.24 5.74 -24.59
N LYS A 137 3.65 4.57 -24.35
CA LYS A 137 2.46 4.11 -25.08
C LYS A 137 1.29 5.09 -24.95
N LYS A 138 0.98 5.55 -23.74
CA LYS A 138 -0.09 6.53 -23.49
C LYS A 138 0.18 7.87 -24.15
N LEU A 139 1.40 8.38 -24.07
CA LEU A 139 1.78 9.60 -24.78
C LEU A 139 1.64 9.45 -26.30
N GLY A 140 1.97 8.28 -26.86
CA GLY A 140 1.75 7.98 -28.29
C GLY A 140 0.27 7.88 -28.67
N GLU A 141 -0.56 7.26 -27.82
CA GLU A 141 -2.02 7.21 -27.98
C GLU A 141 -2.63 8.61 -27.95
N TRP A 142 -2.28 9.43 -26.96
CA TRP A 142 -2.79 10.80 -26.82
C TRP A 142 -2.36 11.68 -27.98
N ASN A 143 -1.08 11.62 -28.38
CA ASN A 143 -0.58 12.42 -29.49
C ASN A 143 -1.36 12.14 -30.78
N ARG A 144 -1.70 10.88 -31.06
CA ARG A 144 -2.52 10.52 -32.23
C ARG A 144 -3.95 11.04 -32.13
N ARG A 145 -4.55 11.02 -30.93
CA ARG A 145 -5.94 11.46 -30.72
C ARG A 145 -6.12 12.97 -30.87
N ILE A 146 -5.10 13.77 -30.57
CA ILE A 146 -5.19 15.24 -30.60
C ILE A 146 -4.81 15.85 -31.95
N GLN A 147 -4.30 15.06 -32.91
CA GLN A 147 -3.70 15.56 -34.16
C GLN A 147 -4.62 16.49 -34.94
N ASP A 148 -5.93 16.19 -34.96
CA ASP A 148 -6.93 16.98 -35.68
C ASP A 148 -7.73 17.93 -34.77
N SER A 149 -7.29 18.11 -33.51
CA SER A 149 -7.94 19.01 -32.57
C SER A 149 -7.37 20.43 -32.65
N GLU A 150 -8.16 21.42 -32.26
CA GLU A 150 -7.70 22.82 -32.09
C GLU A 150 -6.56 22.97 -31.05
N HIS A 151 -6.33 21.95 -30.24
CA HIS A 151 -5.27 21.90 -29.23
C HIS A 151 -4.03 21.10 -29.66
N ALA A 152 -3.96 20.67 -30.93
CA ALA A 152 -2.88 19.81 -31.43
C ALA A 152 -1.48 20.38 -31.14
N GLU A 153 -1.27 21.68 -31.37
CA GLU A 153 0.01 22.34 -31.17
C GLU A 153 0.38 22.44 -29.68
N SER A 154 -0.53 22.96 -28.85
CA SER A 154 -0.25 23.21 -27.43
C SER A 154 -0.06 21.91 -26.64
N VAL A 155 -0.95 20.93 -26.82
CA VAL A 155 -0.87 19.64 -26.14
C VAL A 155 0.24 18.78 -26.77
N GLY A 156 0.45 18.87 -28.08
CA GLY A 156 1.55 18.18 -28.76
C GLY A 156 2.93 18.58 -28.22
N ARG A 157 3.15 19.87 -27.95
CA ARG A 157 4.37 20.35 -27.29
C ARG A 157 4.54 19.78 -25.88
N MET A 158 3.48 19.79 -25.06
CA MET A 158 3.53 19.20 -23.71
C MET A 158 3.84 17.70 -23.75
N ILE A 159 3.29 16.97 -24.73
CA ILE A 159 3.59 15.55 -24.94
C ILE A 159 5.05 15.36 -25.33
N ALA A 160 5.59 16.18 -26.24
CA ALA A 160 6.99 16.11 -26.65
C ALA A 160 7.94 16.37 -25.47
N GLU A 161 7.72 17.42 -24.69
CA GLU A 161 8.50 17.72 -23.48
C GLU A 161 8.45 16.56 -22.47
N ARG A 162 7.26 15.97 -22.28
CA ARG A 162 7.12 14.82 -21.39
C ARG A 162 7.86 13.59 -21.92
N LYS A 163 7.86 13.34 -23.23
CA LYS A 163 8.63 12.24 -23.85
C LYS A 163 10.13 12.41 -23.63
N GLU A 164 10.66 13.63 -23.75
CA GLU A 164 12.08 13.88 -23.46
C GLU A 164 12.44 13.57 -22.01
N LEU A 165 11.58 13.94 -21.05
CA LEU A 165 11.76 13.57 -19.65
C LEU A 165 11.73 12.05 -19.46
N VAL A 166 10.79 11.34 -20.10
CA VAL A 166 10.69 9.87 -20.03
C VAL A 166 11.92 9.19 -20.65
N ASN A 167 12.45 9.73 -21.75
CA ASN A 167 13.71 9.26 -22.36
C ASN A 167 14.90 9.41 -21.39
N GLY A 168 14.88 10.39 -20.49
CA GLY A 168 15.84 10.50 -19.39
C GLY A 168 15.81 9.28 -18.47
N TYR A 169 14.62 8.78 -18.12
CA TYR A 169 14.48 7.57 -17.31
C TYR A 169 14.94 6.31 -18.04
N VAL A 170 14.67 6.18 -19.34
CA VAL A 170 15.18 5.07 -20.17
C VAL A 170 16.72 5.02 -20.07
N LYS A 171 17.38 6.16 -20.32
CA LYS A 171 18.84 6.27 -20.24
C LYS A 171 19.37 5.93 -18.84
N TYR A 172 18.69 6.40 -17.80
CA TYR A 172 19.04 6.08 -16.42
C TYR A 172 18.94 4.58 -16.13
N LEU A 173 17.86 3.90 -16.57
CA LEU A 173 17.73 2.46 -16.38
C LEU A 173 18.84 1.69 -17.10
N SER A 174 19.23 2.09 -18.32
CA SER A 174 20.37 1.49 -19.02
C SER A 174 21.70 1.69 -18.28
N LEU A 175 21.91 2.86 -17.67
CA LEU A 175 23.08 3.12 -16.82
C LEU A 175 23.08 2.22 -15.59
N VAL A 176 21.94 2.10 -14.90
CA VAL A 176 21.79 1.21 -13.74
C VAL A 176 22.10 -0.24 -14.12
N GLN A 177 21.55 -0.74 -15.24
CA GLN A 177 21.83 -2.10 -15.71
C GLN A 177 23.32 -2.32 -15.95
N THR A 178 24.00 -1.36 -16.58
CA THR A 178 25.43 -1.46 -16.88
C THR A 178 26.28 -1.38 -15.61
N GLN A 179 26.05 -0.37 -14.76
CA GLN A 179 26.85 -0.12 -13.56
C GLN A 179 26.64 -1.18 -12.48
N CYS A 180 25.42 -1.69 -12.35
CA CYS A 180 25.08 -2.73 -11.39
C CYS A 180 25.24 -4.15 -11.94
N GLN A 181 25.63 -4.30 -13.22
CA GLN A 181 25.78 -5.58 -13.90
C GLN A 181 24.50 -6.44 -13.80
N ILE A 182 23.35 -5.81 -14.10
CA ILE A 182 22.03 -6.43 -14.03
C ILE A 182 21.66 -6.92 -15.43
N ASP A 183 21.53 -8.24 -15.57
CA ASP A 183 21.04 -8.86 -16.80
C ASP A 183 19.57 -8.52 -17.07
N GLU A 184 19.14 -8.66 -18.33
CA GLU A 184 17.72 -8.55 -18.67
C GLU A 184 16.89 -9.60 -17.94
N ALA A 185 15.71 -9.18 -17.45
CA ALA A 185 14.78 -10.09 -16.81
C ALA A 185 14.26 -11.14 -17.80
N ARG A 186 14.37 -12.43 -17.45
CA ARG A 186 13.87 -13.56 -18.25
C ARG A 186 13.09 -14.57 -17.40
N GLY A 187 12.16 -15.29 -18.03
CA GLY A 187 11.40 -16.35 -17.35
C GLY A 187 10.60 -15.85 -16.15
N SER A 188 10.79 -16.47 -14.99
CA SER A 188 10.12 -16.10 -13.73
C SER A 188 10.50 -14.72 -13.18
N TYR A 189 11.59 -14.13 -13.66
CA TYR A 189 12.04 -12.80 -13.25
C TYR A 189 11.42 -11.67 -14.07
N ALA A 190 10.68 -12.00 -15.14
CA ALA A 190 9.90 -11.01 -15.88
C ALA A 190 8.82 -10.40 -14.97
N TRP A 191 8.62 -9.09 -15.08
CA TRP A 191 7.59 -8.39 -14.30
C TRP A 191 6.19 -8.85 -14.74
N PRO A 192 5.37 -9.44 -13.84
CA PRO A 192 4.04 -9.88 -14.21
C PRO A 192 3.14 -8.68 -14.53
N SER A 193 2.45 -8.74 -15.68
CA SER A 193 1.66 -7.62 -16.21
C SER A 193 0.41 -7.30 -15.40
N THR A 194 -0.14 -8.25 -14.65
CA THR A 194 -1.35 -8.06 -13.84
C THR A 194 -1.06 -8.22 -12.36
N LEU A 195 -1.81 -7.48 -11.53
CA LEU A 195 -1.73 -7.62 -10.09
C LEU A 195 -2.18 -9.01 -9.62
N LEU A 196 -3.25 -9.55 -10.21
CA LEU A 196 -3.70 -10.93 -9.94
C LEU A 196 -2.55 -11.93 -10.11
N LYS A 197 -1.75 -11.80 -11.18
CA LYS A 197 -0.62 -12.70 -11.38
C LYS A 197 0.43 -12.60 -10.28
N ARG A 198 0.65 -11.40 -9.73
CA ARG A 198 1.55 -11.18 -8.59
C ARG A 198 1.02 -11.86 -7.32
N PHE A 199 -0.29 -11.77 -7.06
CA PHE A 199 -0.91 -12.51 -5.96
C PHE A 199 -0.80 -14.03 -6.14
N GLU A 200 -1.03 -14.56 -7.34
CA GLU A 200 -0.87 -16.00 -7.63
C GLU A 200 0.56 -16.48 -7.36
N LEU A 201 1.56 -15.73 -7.84
CA LEU A 201 2.98 -16.08 -7.65
C LEU A 201 3.43 -15.98 -6.19
N LEU A 202 2.77 -15.13 -5.40
CA LEU A 202 2.92 -15.06 -3.94
C LEU A 202 2.12 -16.13 -3.19
N ARG A 203 1.31 -16.95 -3.88
CA ARG A 203 0.37 -17.93 -3.30
C ARG A 203 -0.70 -17.28 -2.41
N ARG A 204 -1.15 -16.09 -2.79
CA ARG A 204 -2.12 -15.26 -2.06
C ARG A 204 -3.38 -14.96 -2.89
N GLN A 205 -3.77 -15.88 -3.77
CA GLN A 205 -4.89 -15.65 -4.68
C GLN A 205 -6.21 -15.35 -3.95
N THR A 206 -6.45 -16.00 -2.80
CA THR A 206 -7.63 -15.72 -1.96
C THR A 206 -7.66 -14.25 -1.52
N ASP A 207 -6.52 -13.72 -1.08
CA ASP A 207 -6.40 -12.33 -0.63
C ASP A 207 -6.69 -11.31 -1.75
N TYR A 208 -6.44 -11.68 -3.02
CA TYR A 208 -6.83 -10.85 -4.16
C TYR A 208 -8.34 -10.67 -4.21
N TYR A 209 -9.12 -11.75 -4.06
CA TYR A 209 -10.57 -11.69 -4.12
C TYR A 209 -11.19 -11.09 -2.85
N GLU A 210 -10.66 -11.45 -1.69
CA GLU A 210 -11.23 -11.06 -0.40
C GLU A 210 -10.87 -9.64 0.01
N SER A 211 -9.68 -9.15 -0.34
CA SER A 211 -9.20 -7.84 0.08
C SER A 211 -9.10 -6.85 -1.08
N TYR A 212 -8.29 -7.17 -2.09
CA TYR A 212 -7.97 -6.20 -3.15
C TYR A 212 -9.16 -5.92 -4.08
N HIS A 213 -9.85 -6.96 -4.56
CA HIS A 213 -10.96 -6.80 -5.50
C HIS A 213 -12.14 -6.03 -4.86
N ARG A 214 -12.40 -6.28 -3.58
CA ARG A 214 -13.43 -5.54 -2.81
C ARG A 214 -13.10 -4.04 -2.72
N LEU A 215 -11.85 -3.70 -2.39
CA LEU A 215 -11.39 -2.29 -2.41
C LEU A 215 -11.37 -1.70 -3.83
N SER A 216 -11.13 -2.52 -4.85
CA SER A 216 -11.18 -2.06 -6.25
C SER A 216 -12.58 -1.65 -6.66
N GLY A 217 -13.63 -2.31 -6.15
CA GLY A 217 -15.00 -1.84 -6.27
C GLY A 217 -15.16 -0.46 -5.63
N ALA A 218 -14.89 -0.37 -4.32
CA ALA A 218 -15.02 0.85 -3.52
C ALA A 218 -14.18 2.06 -3.97
N SER A 219 -13.05 1.83 -4.66
CA SER A 219 -12.20 2.91 -5.18
C SER A 219 -12.82 3.69 -6.36
N HIS A 220 -13.92 3.20 -6.91
CA HIS A 220 -14.77 3.93 -7.85
C HIS A 220 -16.03 4.36 -7.12
N ILE A 221 -16.61 5.52 -7.47
CA ILE A 221 -17.98 5.82 -7.02
C ILE A 221 -18.88 4.75 -7.63
N THR A 222 -19.26 3.75 -6.85
CA THR A 222 -19.99 2.59 -7.36
C THR A 222 -21.50 2.84 -7.33
N GLY A 223 -22.19 2.07 -8.17
CA GLY A 223 -23.64 1.95 -8.04
C GLY A 223 -24.07 1.35 -6.71
N GLU A 224 -23.24 0.50 -6.07
CA GLU A 224 -23.58 -0.18 -4.81
C GLU A 224 -23.77 0.82 -3.66
N ASP A 225 -22.80 1.72 -3.43
CA ASP A 225 -22.91 2.73 -2.37
C ASP A 225 -24.09 3.69 -2.61
N THR A 226 -24.31 4.05 -3.88
CA THR A 226 -25.45 4.89 -4.27
C THR A 226 -26.78 4.17 -4.04
N LEU A 227 -26.87 2.89 -4.40
CA LEU A 227 -28.05 2.06 -4.16
C LEU A 227 -28.30 1.89 -2.66
N ASN A 228 -27.26 1.63 -1.86
CA ASN A 228 -27.36 1.51 -0.41
C ASN A 228 -27.89 2.82 0.22
N PHE A 229 -27.38 3.97 -0.23
CA PHE A 229 -27.90 5.27 0.21
C PHE A 229 -29.39 5.46 -0.18
N LEU A 230 -29.75 5.17 -1.43
CA LEU A 230 -31.14 5.29 -1.89
C LEU A 230 -32.10 4.31 -1.18
N MET A 231 -31.62 3.10 -0.86
CA MET A 231 -32.35 2.14 -0.04
C MET A 231 -32.50 2.64 1.40
N ALA A 232 -31.47 3.26 1.97
CA ALA A 232 -31.53 3.85 3.31
C ALA A 232 -32.60 4.95 3.41
N LEU A 233 -32.85 5.71 2.34
CA LEU A 233 -33.93 6.70 2.27
C LEU A 233 -35.35 6.07 2.26
N SER A 234 -35.44 4.79 1.94
CA SER A 234 -36.71 4.05 1.78
C SER A 234 -37.08 3.21 3.01
N VAL A 235 -36.22 3.16 4.02
CA VAL A 235 -36.42 2.42 5.28
C VAL A 235 -36.58 3.39 6.45
N ASP A 236 -36.96 2.88 7.62
CA ASP A 236 -37.02 3.67 8.85
C ASP A 236 -35.62 4.13 9.33
N ASP A 237 -35.60 5.20 10.13
CA ASP A 237 -34.36 5.85 10.60
C ASP A 237 -33.41 4.89 11.31
N GLU A 238 -33.94 3.93 12.09
CA GLU A 238 -33.12 2.94 12.82
C GLU A 238 -32.37 2.03 11.84
N ARG A 239 -33.07 1.50 10.83
CA ARG A 239 -32.43 0.70 9.77
C ARG A 239 -31.45 1.52 8.94
N GLY A 240 -31.77 2.78 8.63
CA GLY A 240 -30.87 3.68 7.92
C GLY A 240 -29.56 3.93 8.68
N GLN A 241 -29.65 4.15 10.00
CA GLN A 241 -28.48 4.30 10.87
C GLN A 241 -27.61 3.04 10.93
N ARG A 242 -28.24 1.85 10.95
CA ARG A 242 -27.52 0.57 10.93
C ARG A 242 -26.70 0.37 9.66
N LEU A 243 -27.25 0.72 8.50
CA LEU A 243 -26.52 0.68 7.23
C LEU A 243 -25.28 1.59 7.25
N GLY A 244 -25.42 2.80 7.79
CA GLY A 244 -24.29 3.72 7.97
C GLY A 244 -23.22 3.18 8.93
N ALA A 245 -23.64 2.58 10.05
CA ALA A 245 -22.74 1.97 11.02
C ALA A 245 -21.96 0.77 10.43
N GLU A 246 -22.64 -0.06 9.63
CA GLU A 246 -22.04 -1.19 8.92
C GLU A 246 -20.97 -0.74 7.93
N ALA A 247 -21.27 0.27 7.10
CA ALA A 247 -20.29 0.84 6.17
C ALA A 247 -19.05 1.37 6.89
N TRP A 248 -19.24 2.03 8.04
CA TRP A 248 -18.13 2.54 8.85
C TRP A 248 -17.27 1.42 9.46
N ALA A 249 -17.92 0.38 9.99
CA ALA A 249 -17.25 -0.81 10.52
C ALA A 249 -16.47 -1.53 9.41
N TYR A 250 -17.04 -1.62 8.22
CA TYR A 250 -16.39 -2.18 7.03
C TYR A 250 -15.12 -1.42 6.66
N SER A 251 -15.17 -0.10 6.47
CA SER A 251 -13.97 0.67 6.12
C SER A 251 -12.89 0.57 7.21
N THR A 252 -13.30 0.53 8.49
CA THR A 252 -12.39 0.32 9.62
C THR A 252 -11.73 -1.06 9.57
N MET A 253 -12.51 -2.12 9.32
CA MET A 253 -12.01 -3.48 9.15
C MET A 253 -11.04 -3.57 7.97
N MET A 254 -11.40 -2.98 6.83
CA MET A 254 -10.57 -2.97 5.63
C MET A 254 -9.26 -2.21 5.85
N SER A 255 -9.26 -1.10 6.58
CA SER A 255 -8.02 -0.39 6.92
C SER A 255 -7.02 -1.29 7.69
N ARG A 256 -7.52 -2.16 8.57
CA ARG A 256 -6.68 -3.12 9.33
C ARG A 256 -6.12 -4.21 8.41
N LEU A 257 -6.93 -4.73 7.49
CA LEU A 257 -6.47 -5.67 6.46
C LEU A 257 -5.41 -5.03 5.56
N VAL A 258 -5.62 -3.79 5.10
CA VAL A 258 -4.65 -3.05 4.29
C VAL A 258 -3.33 -2.85 5.04
N CYS A 259 -3.37 -2.42 6.30
CA CYS A 259 -2.17 -2.28 7.12
C CYS A 259 -1.44 -3.62 7.34
N MET A 260 -2.17 -4.75 7.35
CA MET A 260 -1.56 -6.07 7.42
C MET A 260 -0.68 -6.36 6.19
N PHE A 261 -1.15 -6.01 4.99
CA PHE A 261 -0.33 -6.14 3.77
C PHE A 261 0.94 -5.31 3.85
N PHE A 262 0.86 -4.09 4.39
CA PHE A 262 2.06 -3.26 4.59
C PHE A 262 3.06 -3.91 5.54
N VAL A 263 2.60 -4.40 6.71
CA VAL A 263 3.44 -5.14 7.68
C VAL A 263 4.10 -6.36 7.02
N GLU A 264 3.35 -7.11 6.21
CA GLU A 264 3.87 -8.29 5.51
C GLU A 264 4.88 -7.92 4.41
N ALA A 265 4.70 -6.78 3.74
CA ALA A 265 5.68 -6.25 2.79
C ALA A 265 6.98 -5.86 3.49
N ILE A 266 6.92 -5.24 4.66
CA ILE A 266 8.11 -4.97 5.47
C ILE A 266 8.81 -6.28 5.86
N ALA A 267 8.04 -7.27 6.34
CA ALA A 267 8.58 -8.58 6.71
C ALA A 267 9.29 -9.25 5.53
N ALA A 268 8.69 -9.20 4.34
CA ALA A 268 9.31 -9.71 3.13
C ALA A 268 10.66 -9.04 2.82
N CYS A 269 10.73 -7.71 2.93
CA CYS A 269 11.96 -6.97 2.68
C CYS A 269 13.08 -7.34 3.67
N VAL A 270 12.81 -7.36 4.97
CA VAL A 270 13.85 -7.67 5.97
C VAL A 270 14.31 -9.14 5.90
N ILE A 271 13.39 -10.07 5.59
CA ILE A 271 13.73 -11.48 5.36
C ILE A 271 14.62 -11.64 4.13
N ALA A 272 14.33 -10.91 3.04
CA ALA A 272 15.13 -10.96 1.81
C ALA A 272 16.61 -10.58 2.03
N TYR A 273 16.91 -9.83 3.10
CA TYR A 273 18.27 -9.48 3.48
C TYR A 273 18.74 -10.15 4.80
N GLY A 274 18.16 -11.31 5.12
CA GLY A 274 18.72 -12.21 6.12
C GLY A 274 18.27 -11.98 7.56
N ARG A 275 17.23 -11.16 7.81
CA ARG A 275 16.65 -11.06 9.15
C ARG A 275 15.97 -12.37 9.55
N SER A 276 16.56 -13.07 10.52
CA SER A 276 16.13 -14.40 10.96
C SER A 276 14.95 -14.38 11.95
N ASP A 277 14.87 -13.35 12.80
CA ASP A 277 13.76 -13.15 13.74
C ASP A 277 12.86 -11.99 13.28
N ASN A 278 11.56 -12.27 13.15
CA ASN A 278 10.53 -11.31 12.74
C ASN A 278 9.29 -11.37 13.66
N GLU A 279 9.48 -11.83 14.90
CA GLU A 279 8.38 -11.99 15.86
C GLU A 279 7.67 -10.66 16.19
N ASP A 280 8.38 -9.53 16.07
CA ASP A 280 7.80 -8.19 16.17
C ASP A 280 6.76 -7.92 15.08
N LEU A 281 7.12 -8.11 13.81
CA LEU A 281 6.23 -7.95 12.65
C LEU A 281 5.10 -8.99 12.67
N GLN A 282 5.38 -10.24 13.09
CA GLN A 282 4.34 -11.25 13.27
C GLN A 282 3.36 -10.89 14.38
N THR A 283 3.83 -10.24 15.45
CA THR A 283 2.96 -9.75 16.52
C THR A 283 2.05 -8.63 16.03
N LEU A 284 2.58 -7.68 15.25
CA LEU A 284 1.77 -6.64 14.61
C LEU A 284 0.70 -7.24 13.70
N ARG A 285 1.09 -8.17 12.82
CA ARG A 285 0.18 -8.90 11.94
C ARG A 285 -0.93 -9.61 12.73
N ARG A 286 -0.59 -10.38 13.76
CA ARG A 286 -1.59 -11.11 14.59
C ARG A 286 -2.57 -10.16 15.28
N ARG A 287 -2.11 -8.99 15.75
CA ARG A 287 -2.98 -7.97 16.35
C ARG A 287 -3.95 -7.38 15.33
N LEU A 288 -3.48 -7.07 14.12
CA LEU A 288 -4.34 -6.60 13.03
C LEU A 288 -5.40 -7.66 12.67
N VAL A 289 -5.02 -8.92 12.55
CA VAL A 289 -5.94 -10.03 12.29
C VAL A 289 -7.00 -10.18 13.40
N SER A 290 -6.60 -10.07 14.67
CA SER A 290 -7.57 -10.04 15.78
C SER A 290 -8.55 -8.89 15.63
N GLY A 291 -8.05 -7.69 15.36
CA GLY A 291 -8.88 -6.52 15.15
C GLY A 291 -9.82 -6.64 13.93
N VAL A 292 -9.43 -7.35 12.88
CA VAL A 292 -10.33 -7.64 11.75
C VAL A 292 -11.48 -8.53 12.21
N ARG A 293 -11.19 -9.60 12.97
CA ARG A 293 -12.21 -10.53 13.48
C ARG A 293 -13.21 -9.84 14.41
N GLU A 294 -12.73 -8.93 15.25
CA GLU A 294 -13.57 -8.14 16.17
C GLU A 294 -14.56 -7.23 15.43
N LEU A 295 -14.27 -6.82 14.19
CA LEU A 295 -15.13 -5.95 13.38
C LEU A 295 -15.98 -6.72 12.35
N ALA A 296 -15.69 -7.99 12.10
CA ALA A 296 -16.28 -8.73 10.98
C ALA A 296 -17.81 -8.78 11.02
N GLU A 297 -18.40 -9.04 12.19
CA GLU A 297 -19.86 -9.06 12.36
C GLU A 297 -20.47 -7.67 12.11
N ALA A 298 -19.89 -6.63 12.71
CA ALA A 298 -20.36 -5.25 12.54
C ALA A 298 -20.20 -4.74 11.10
N ALA A 299 -19.24 -5.29 10.36
CA ALA A 299 -18.96 -4.98 8.96
C ALA A 299 -19.79 -5.81 7.96
N GLY A 300 -20.81 -6.54 8.43
CA GLY A 300 -21.69 -7.32 7.56
C GLY A 300 -21.03 -8.53 6.91
N VAL A 301 -19.87 -9.00 7.41
CA VAL A 301 -19.20 -10.18 6.85
C VAL A 301 -19.99 -11.44 7.21
N PRO A 302 -20.47 -12.23 6.23
CA PRO A 302 -21.21 -13.46 6.49
C PRO A 302 -20.40 -14.43 7.35
N GLN A 303 -20.99 -14.89 8.46
CA GLN A 303 -20.43 -15.94 9.29
C GLN A 303 -20.86 -17.29 8.68
N ILE A 304 -19.90 -18.14 8.32
CA ILE A 304 -20.14 -19.53 7.87
C ILE A 304 -19.94 -20.46 9.05
#